data_AF-A0A7V2SXH8-F1
#
_entry.id   AF-A0A7V2SXH8-F1
#
_cell.length_a   1.000
_cell.length_b   1.000
_cell.length_c   1.000
_cell.angle_alpha   90.00
_cell.angle_beta   90.00
_cell.angle_gamma   90.00
#
_symmetry.space_group_name_H-M   'P 1'
#
loop_
_entity.id
_entity.type
_entity.pdbx_description
1 polymer ?
#
loop_
_entity_poly.entity_id
_entity_poly.type
_entity_poly.pdbx_seq_one_letter_code
_entity_poly.pdbx_strand_id
1 'polypeptide(L)'
;MSVVSVTNKRAWGLLPCALLVLFLTGLISQAEALARSKRDGQANKKAKGVRSRVVHIITRDETGRPLKFPSQIFFDHTMEETYVVSGGDKIVVYNSRYFPIASLGKGRGVEGVNGLYVDPTGMVYVCQAGGPNAPPRISIFNAAFFKVRDIYFNSIEGLEVDEFVPKTM
;
A
#
# COMPACT_ATOMS: atom_id res chain seq x y z
N MET A 1 23.29 66.05 19.27
CA MET A 1 23.54 65.34 18.00
C MET A 1 22.21 64.82 17.50
N SER A 2 21.88 65.17 16.25
CA SER A 2 20.51 65.34 15.76
C SER A 2 19.78 64.05 15.37
N VAL A 3 18.46 64.11 15.58
CA VAL A 3 17.43 63.24 15.01
C VAL A 3 17.37 63.45 13.50
N VAL A 4 17.35 62.37 12.71
CA VAL A 4 16.93 62.41 11.29
C VAL A 4 15.94 61.29 11.02
N SER A 5 14.67 61.68 10.96
CA SER A 5 13.58 60.96 10.32
C SER A 5 13.78 61.02 8.80
N VAL A 6 13.70 59.87 8.11
CA VAL A 6 13.54 59.84 6.65
C VAL A 6 12.25 59.08 6.33
N THR A 7 11.20 59.87 6.13
CA THR A 7 9.98 59.49 5.43
C THR A 7 10.30 59.15 3.97
N ASN A 8 9.99 57.94 3.51
CA ASN A 8 9.94 57.65 2.09
C ASN A 8 8.50 57.31 1.67
N LYS A 9 7.80 58.33 1.16
CA LYS A 9 6.49 58.22 0.53
C LYS A 9 6.65 57.42 -0.75
N ARG A 10 6.25 56.14 -0.76
CA ARG A 10 6.03 55.43 -2.04
C ARG A 10 4.76 55.97 -2.67
N ALA A 11 4.93 56.84 -3.65
CA ALA A 11 3.91 57.21 -4.61
C ALA A 11 3.49 55.96 -5.39
N TRP A 12 2.32 55.40 -5.07
CA TRP A 12 1.63 54.47 -5.95
C TRP A 12 0.96 55.31 -7.03
N GLY A 13 1.76 55.68 -8.04
CA GLY A 13 1.23 56.21 -9.28
C GLY A 13 0.33 55.15 -9.90
N LEU A 14 -0.91 55.55 -10.21
CA LEU A 14 -1.87 54.75 -10.96
C LEU A 14 -1.21 54.23 -12.24
N LEU A 15 -0.81 52.97 -12.23
CA LEU A 15 -0.64 52.22 -13.47
C LEU A 15 -2.05 52.03 -14.03
N PRO A 16 -2.34 52.47 -15.27
CA PRO A 16 -3.64 52.25 -15.88
C PRO A 16 -3.93 50.75 -15.87
N CYS A 17 -5.15 50.34 -15.47
CA CYS A 17 -5.55 48.94 -15.31
C CYS A 17 -5.17 48.03 -16.50
N ALA A 18 -5.01 48.59 -17.70
CA ALA A 18 -4.52 47.90 -18.88
C ALA A 18 -3.11 47.31 -18.74
N LEU A 19 -2.17 47.98 -18.05
CA LEU A 19 -0.79 47.49 -17.88
C LEU A 19 -0.70 46.34 -16.87
N LEU A 20 -1.54 46.35 -15.83
CA LEU A 20 -1.61 45.29 -14.83
C LEU A 20 -2.22 43.99 -15.42
N VAL A 21 -3.23 44.15 -16.30
CA VAL A 21 -3.86 43.02 -17.01
C VAL A 21 -2.87 42.35 -17.97
N LEU A 22 -2.05 43.11 -18.70
CA LEU A 22 -1.02 42.56 -19.59
C LEU A 22 0.10 41.82 -18.82
N PHE A 23 0.48 42.30 -17.64
CA PHE A 23 1.46 41.60 -16.79
C PHE A 23 0.90 40.30 -16.20
N LEU A 24 -0.37 40.29 -15.76
CA LEU A 24 -1.01 39.10 -15.21
C LEU A 24 -1.26 38.03 -16.28
N THR A 25 -1.70 38.41 -17.49
CA THR A 25 -1.89 37.43 -18.59
C THR A 25 -0.57 36.86 -19.10
N GLY A 26 0.49 37.66 -19.15
CA GLY A 26 1.84 37.19 -19.48
C GLY A 26 2.37 36.16 -18.48
N LEU A 27 2.17 36.38 -17.17
CA LEU A 27 2.57 35.45 -16.12
C LEU A 27 1.76 34.14 -16.16
N ILE A 28 0.45 34.22 -16.42
CA ILE A 28 -0.40 33.04 -16.58
C ILE A 28 0.03 32.22 -17.80
N SER A 29 0.34 32.88 -18.93
CA SER A 29 0.82 32.21 -20.14
C SER A 29 2.16 31.49 -19.94
N GLN A 30 3.10 32.07 -19.20
CA GLN A 30 4.37 31.39 -18.88
C GLN A 30 4.18 30.20 -17.92
N ALA A 31 3.28 30.32 -16.95
CA ALA A 31 2.97 29.22 -16.03
C ALA A 31 2.33 28.03 -16.77
N GLU A 32 1.44 28.28 -17.73
CA GLU A 32 0.83 27.24 -18.56
C GLU A 32 1.83 26.59 -19.52
N ALA A 33 2.74 27.36 -20.12
CA ALA A 33 3.79 26.84 -20.99
C ALA A 33 4.75 25.90 -20.22
N LEU A 34 5.09 26.25 -18.98
CA LEU A 34 5.94 25.42 -18.12
C LEU A 34 5.20 24.16 -17.64
N ALA A 35 3.89 24.25 -17.38
CA ALA A 35 3.05 23.12 -17.02
C ALA A 35 2.76 22.17 -18.20
N ARG A 36 2.75 22.67 -19.44
CA ARG A 36 2.67 21.84 -20.67
C ARG A 36 4.01 21.15 -20.93
N SER A 37 5.13 21.86 -20.84
CA SER A 37 6.48 21.29 -20.97
C SER A 37 6.75 20.15 -19.97
N LYS A 38 6.31 20.29 -18.70
CA LYS A 38 6.42 19.22 -17.70
C LYS A 38 5.51 18.02 -18.01
N ARG A 39 4.31 18.24 -18.54
CA ARG A 39 3.39 17.17 -18.95
C ARG A 39 3.92 16.40 -20.17
N ASP A 40 4.47 17.11 -21.14
CA ASP A 40 5.03 16.53 -22.37
C ASP A 40 6.32 15.74 -22.07
N GLY A 41 7.12 16.19 -21.10
CA GLY A 41 8.29 15.46 -20.58
C GLY A 41 7.96 14.21 -19.77
N GLN A 42 6.73 14.10 -19.26
CA GLN A 42 6.27 12.94 -18.48
C GLN A 42 5.56 11.90 -19.35
N ALA A 43 4.93 12.33 -20.45
CA ALA A 43 4.24 11.46 -21.41
C ALA A 43 5.18 10.57 -22.25
N ASN A 44 6.49 10.85 -22.27
CA ASN A 44 7.47 10.14 -23.11
C ASN A 44 8.46 9.25 -22.33
N LYS A 45 8.16 8.88 -21.08
CA LYS A 45 8.84 7.76 -20.42
C LYS A 45 8.17 6.46 -20.84
N LYS A 46 8.47 5.98 -22.06
CA LYS A 46 8.23 4.57 -22.42
C LYS A 46 8.92 3.71 -21.36
N ALA A 47 8.12 3.00 -20.56
CA ALA A 47 8.63 2.10 -19.53
C ALA A 47 9.58 1.09 -20.19
N LYS A 48 10.87 1.23 -19.90
CA LYS A 48 11.90 0.29 -20.34
C LYS A 48 11.49 -1.08 -19.77
N GLY A 49 11.21 -2.05 -20.65
CA GLY A 49 10.70 -3.36 -20.24
C GLY A 49 11.58 -3.99 -19.16
N VAL A 50 10.98 -4.30 -18.01
CA VAL A 50 11.69 -4.98 -16.93
C VAL A 50 11.88 -6.44 -17.34
N ARG A 51 13.12 -6.85 -17.60
CA ARG A 51 13.45 -8.26 -17.86
C ARG A 51 13.34 -9.02 -16.53
N SER A 52 12.29 -9.82 -16.37
CA SER A 52 12.16 -10.74 -15.24
C SER A 52 12.98 -12.02 -15.48
N ARG A 53 13.56 -12.55 -14.41
CA ARG A 53 14.23 -13.86 -14.40
C ARG A 53 13.54 -14.69 -13.33
N VAL A 54 13.17 -15.93 -13.65
CA VAL A 54 12.69 -16.88 -12.66
C VAL A 54 13.85 -17.21 -11.72
N VAL A 55 13.67 -16.90 -10.43
CA VAL A 55 14.66 -17.16 -9.38
C VAL A 55 14.43 -18.50 -8.70
N HIS A 56 13.17 -18.89 -8.53
CA HIS A 56 12.78 -20.14 -7.88
C HIS A 56 11.36 -20.56 -8.26
N ILE A 57 11.04 -21.85 -8.12
CA ILE A 57 9.69 -22.40 -8.29
C ILE A 57 9.33 -23.11 -6.99
N ILE A 58 8.31 -22.58 -6.30
CA ILE A 58 7.83 -23.14 -5.04
C ILE A 58 6.62 -24.03 -5.35
N THR A 59 6.66 -25.28 -4.86
CA THR A 59 5.59 -26.26 -5.12
C THR A 59 5.07 -26.95 -3.86
N ARG A 60 5.79 -26.82 -2.74
CA ARG A 60 5.53 -27.59 -1.52
C ARG A 60 5.50 -26.71 -0.29
N ASP A 61 4.76 -27.18 0.69
CA ASP A 61 4.64 -26.58 2.01
C ASP A 61 5.66 -27.13 3.01
N GLU A 62 5.59 -26.69 4.26
CA GLU A 62 6.46 -27.07 5.37
C GLU A 62 6.39 -28.56 5.73
N THR A 63 5.32 -29.25 5.34
CA THR A 63 5.13 -30.70 5.53
C THR A 63 5.53 -31.51 4.29
N GLY A 64 6.05 -30.85 3.25
CA GLY A 64 6.39 -31.46 1.97
C GLY A 64 5.18 -31.76 1.07
N ARG A 65 3.97 -31.33 1.46
CA ARG A 65 2.76 -31.53 0.65
C ARG A 65 2.68 -30.48 -0.46
N PRO A 66 2.06 -30.81 -1.60
CA PRO A 66 1.86 -29.83 -2.67
C PRO A 66 1.02 -28.64 -2.20
N LEU A 67 1.37 -27.45 -2.67
CA LEU A 67 0.51 -26.27 -2.55
C LEU A 67 -0.83 -26.54 -3.24
N LYS A 68 -1.93 -26.21 -2.56
CA LYS A 68 -3.28 -26.34 -3.08
C LYS A 68 -3.74 -24.97 -3.54
N PHE A 69 -4.08 -24.78 -4.81
CA PHE A 69 -4.67 -23.53 -5.33
C PHE A 69 -4.09 -22.24 -4.70
N PRO A 70 -2.80 -21.94 -4.91
CA PRO A 70 -2.21 -20.75 -4.33
C PRO A 70 -2.89 -19.48 -4.87
N SER A 71 -3.46 -18.67 -3.98
CA SER A 71 -4.32 -17.53 -4.36
C SER A 71 -3.65 -16.17 -4.15
N GLN A 72 -2.70 -16.06 -3.24
CA GLN A 72 -2.01 -14.81 -2.94
C GLN A 72 -0.56 -15.05 -2.52
N ILE A 73 0.30 -14.09 -2.87
CA ILE A 73 1.71 -14.02 -2.47
C ILE A 73 1.98 -12.63 -1.89
N PHE A 74 2.72 -12.58 -0.79
CA PHE A 74 3.24 -11.34 -0.19
C PHE A 74 4.73 -11.52 0.11
N PHE A 75 5.53 -10.49 -0.08
CA PHE A 75 6.97 -10.50 0.23
C PHE A 75 7.27 -9.43 1.28
N ASP A 76 7.80 -9.83 2.43
CA ASP A 76 8.33 -8.91 3.41
C ASP A 76 9.81 -8.62 3.09
N HIS A 77 10.09 -7.36 2.81
CA HIS A 77 11.45 -6.88 2.54
C HIS A 77 12.32 -6.80 3.79
N THR A 78 11.72 -6.75 4.98
CA THR A 78 12.44 -6.56 6.24
C THR A 78 13.08 -7.88 6.69
N MET A 79 12.29 -8.95 6.71
CA MET A 79 12.75 -10.30 7.10
C MET A 79 13.16 -11.16 5.89
N GLU A 80 13.00 -10.65 4.67
CA GLU A 80 13.21 -11.38 3.41
C GLU A 80 12.36 -12.66 3.32
N GLU A 81 11.10 -12.58 3.76
CA GLU A 81 10.18 -13.71 3.81
C GLU A 81 9.11 -13.63 2.73
N THR A 82 8.77 -14.78 2.15
CA THR A 82 7.64 -14.91 1.21
C THR A 82 6.50 -15.65 1.88
N TYR A 83 5.32 -15.05 1.86
CA TYR A 83 4.08 -15.59 2.40
C TYR A 83 3.20 -16.04 1.23
N VAL A 84 2.75 -17.28 1.23
CA VAL A 84 1.89 -17.84 0.18
C VAL A 84 0.63 -18.39 0.80
N VAL A 85 -0.53 -17.90 0.36
CA VAL A 85 -1.83 -18.47 0.71
C VAL A 85 -2.03 -19.73 -0.14
N SER A 86 -2.24 -20.87 0.51
CA SER A 86 -2.48 -22.18 -0.09
C SER A 86 -3.85 -22.71 0.36
N GLY A 87 -4.76 -22.91 -0.58
CA GLY A 87 -6.05 -23.58 -0.37
C GLY A 87 -7.09 -22.70 0.31
N GLY A 88 -6.82 -21.39 0.41
CA GLY A 88 -7.69 -20.42 1.08
C GLY A 88 -7.75 -20.56 2.60
N ASP A 89 -7.07 -21.53 3.22
CA ASP A 89 -7.15 -21.76 4.67
C ASP A 89 -5.77 -21.97 5.34
N LYS A 90 -4.69 -21.82 4.58
CA LYS A 90 -3.33 -21.90 5.08
C LYS A 90 -2.45 -20.83 4.46
N ILE A 91 -1.60 -20.21 5.25
CA ILE A 91 -0.49 -19.36 4.82
C ILE A 91 0.80 -20.13 5.08
N VAL A 92 1.63 -20.30 4.06
CA VAL A 92 2.96 -20.90 4.18
C VAL A 92 4.00 -19.80 4.11
N VAL A 93 4.95 -19.81 5.04
CA VAL A 93 6.02 -18.82 5.13
C VAL A 93 7.32 -19.46 4.65
N TYR A 94 7.98 -18.79 3.72
CA TYR A 94 9.25 -19.18 3.14
C TYR A 94 10.31 -18.15 3.49
N ASN A 95 11.51 -18.60 3.83
CA ASN A 95 12.65 -17.71 4.06
C ASN A 95 13.22 -17.13 2.75
N SER A 96 14.31 -16.36 2.85
CA SER A 96 15.01 -15.74 1.73
C SER A 96 15.57 -16.71 0.68
N ARG A 97 15.62 -18.01 1.01
CA ARG A 97 16.03 -19.10 0.10
C ARG A 97 14.85 -19.94 -0.39
N TYR A 98 13.62 -19.48 -0.17
CA TYR A 98 12.38 -20.15 -0.55
C TYR A 98 12.19 -21.53 0.11
N PHE A 99 12.80 -21.75 1.28
CA PHE A 99 12.57 -22.94 2.09
C PHE A 99 11.38 -22.69 3.02
N PRO A 100 10.36 -23.58 3.08
CA PRO A 100 9.21 -23.40 3.95
C PRO A 100 9.62 -23.59 5.41
N ILE A 101 9.42 -22.57 6.23
CA ILE A 101 9.84 -22.55 7.64
C ILE A 101 8.67 -22.62 8.62
N ALA A 102 7.48 -22.19 8.21
CA ALA A 102 6.30 -22.18 9.07
C ALA A 102 5.01 -22.17 8.25
N SER A 103 3.90 -22.45 8.91
CA SER A 103 2.56 -22.20 8.36
C SER A 103 1.56 -21.72 9.41
N LEU A 104 0.60 -20.93 8.95
CA LEU A 104 -0.57 -20.51 9.73
C LEU A 104 -1.80 -21.10 9.05
N GLY A 105 -2.49 -22.02 9.73
CA GLY A 105 -3.75 -22.57 9.26
C GLY A 105 -4.80 -22.59 10.37
N LYS A 106 -5.81 -23.45 10.23
CA LYS A 106 -6.93 -23.57 11.18
C LYS A 106 -6.48 -23.74 12.64
N GLY A 107 -5.44 -24.53 12.90
CA GLY A 107 -4.87 -24.71 14.25
C GLY A 107 -4.24 -23.45 14.87
N ARG A 108 -4.01 -22.40 14.08
CA ARG A 108 -3.56 -21.07 14.53
C ARG A 108 -4.67 -20.02 14.43
N GLY A 109 -5.90 -20.43 14.15
CA GLY A 109 -7.05 -19.52 14.02
C GLY A 109 -7.10 -18.74 12.70
N VAL A 110 -6.46 -19.28 11.65
CA VAL A 110 -6.51 -18.79 10.27
C VAL A 110 -7.47 -19.66 9.45
N GLU A 111 -8.48 -19.06 8.83
CA GLU A 111 -9.44 -19.70 7.94
C GLU A 111 -9.97 -18.69 6.91
N GLY A 112 -10.33 -19.13 5.71
CA GLY A 112 -10.94 -18.26 4.69
C GLY A 112 -10.08 -17.04 4.33
N VAL A 113 -8.77 -17.21 4.18
CA VAL A 113 -7.81 -16.16 3.88
C VAL A 113 -8.09 -15.56 2.51
N ASN A 114 -8.37 -14.26 2.50
CA ASN A 114 -8.55 -13.47 1.29
C ASN A 114 -7.31 -12.58 1.04
N GLY A 115 -6.72 -12.07 2.12
CA GLY A 115 -5.66 -11.07 2.07
C GLY A 115 -4.64 -11.26 3.19
N LEU A 116 -3.38 -10.92 2.97
CA LEU A 116 -2.43 -10.68 4.06
C LEU A 116 -1.53 -9.47 3.80
N TYR A 117 -1.07 -8.87 4.90
CA TYR A 117 -0.08 -7.80 4.92
C TYR A 117 0.84 -7.99 6.12
N VAL A 118 2.13 -7.74 5.96
CA VAL A 118 3.10 -7.72 7.07
C VAL A 118 3.65 -6.32 7.18
N ASP A 119 3.58 -5.75 8.38
CA ASP A 119 4.13 -4.42 8.63
C ASP A 119 5.64 -4.48 8.92
N PRO A 120 6.36 -3.33 8.94
CA PRO A 120 7.80 -3.30 9.22
C PRO A 120 8.21 -3.80 10.61
N THR A 121 7.26 -3.96 11.55
CA THR A 121 7.52 -4.51 12.88
C THR A 121 7.40 -6.04 12.91
N GLY A 122 6.97 -6.65 11.80
CA GLY A 122 6.73 -8.09 11.69
C GLY A 122 5.33 -8.51 12.15
N MET A 123 4.39 -7.58 12.33
CA MET A 123 3.01 -7.93 12.63
C MET A 123 2.31 -8.36 11.33
N VAL A 124 1.65 -9.52 11.39
CA VAL A 124 0.94 -10.11 10.24
C VAL A 124 -0.55 -9.85 10.39
N TYR A 125 -1.11 -9.15 9.40
CA TYR A 125 -2.54 -8.86 9.29
C TYR A 125 -3.13 -9.80 8.26
N VAL A 126 -4.14 -10.57 8.66
CA VAL A 126 -4.79 -11.57 7.80
C VAL A 126 -6.27 -11.25 7.67
N CYS A 127 -6.68 -10.83 6.48
CA CYS A 127 -8.08 -10.62 6.12
C CYS A 127 -8.73 -11.97 5.82
N GLN A 128 -9.79 -12.28 6.57
CA GLN A 128 -10.50 -13.55 6.51
C GLN A 128 -11.97 -13.33 6.21
N ALA A 129 -12.48 -14.08 5.24
CA ALA A 129 -13.90 -14.19 4.88
C ALA A 129 -14.75 -14.85 5.98
N GLY A 130 -14.11 -15.32 7.06
CA GLY A 130 -14.75 -16.11 8.09
C GLY A 130 -14.89 -17.57 7.66
N GLY A 131 -15.46 -18.36 8.55
CA GLY A 131 -15.68 -19.78 8.35
C GLY A 131 -16.63 -20.33 9.40
N PRO A 132 -16.73 -21.66 9.50
CA PRO A 132 -17.60 -22.31 10.49
C PRO A 132 -17.28 -21.94 11.93
N ASN A 133 -16.03 -21.52 12.21
CA ASN A 133 -15.56 -21.30 13.57
C ASN A 133 -15.60 -19.83 14.00
N ALA A 134 -15.53 -18.89 13.06
CA ALA A 134 -15.54 -17.47 13.38
C ALA A 134 -15.98 -16.60 12.19
N PRO A 135 -16.60 -15.44 12.46
CA PRO A 135 -17.10 -14.53 11.43
C PRO A 135 -15.96 -13.86 10.63
N PRO A 136 -16.30 -13.15 9.53
CA PRO A 136 -15.34 -12.34 8.79
C PRO A 136 -14.61 -11.35 9.70
N ARG A 137 -13.28 -11.29 9.57
CA ARG A 137 -12.41 -10.50 10.46
C ARG A 137 -11.04 -10.24 9.85
N ILE A 138 -10.30 -9.32 10.45
CA ILE A 138 -8.85 -9.18 10.28
C ILE A 138 -8.19 -9.74 11.54
N SER A 139 -7.47 -10.85 11.44
CA SER A 139 -6.66 -11.37 12.55
C SER A 139 -5.25 -10.78 12.50
N ILE A 140 -4.76 -10.34 13.65
CA ILE A 140 -3.41 -9.80 13.79
C ILE A 140 -2.56 -10.82 14.55
N PHE A 141 -1.40 -11.15 14.00
CA PHE A 141 -0.42 -12.03 14.59
C PHE A 141 0.89 -11.28 14.81
N ASN A 142 1.64 -11.65 15.85
CA ASN A 142 3.01 -11.16 16.02
C ASN A 142 3.99 -11.91 15.09
N ALA A 143 5.25 -11.49 15.10
CA ALA A 143 6.32 -12.10 14.29
C ALA A 143 6.57 -13.59 14.58
N ALA A 144 6.11 -14.10 15.73
CA ALA A 144 6.17 -15.53 16.08
C ALA A 144 4.89 -16.29 15.70
N PHE A 145 3.98 -15.66 14.94
CA PHE A 145 2.70 -16.19 14.48
C PHE A 145 1.75 -16.58 15.62
N PHE A 146 1.83 -15.88 16.77
CA PHE A 146 0.81 -15.92 17.81
C PHE A 146 -0.24 -14.84 17.56
N LYS A 147 -1.51 -15.22 17.63
CA LYS A 147 -2.63 -14.28 17.48
C LYS A 147 -2.61 -13.28 18.63
N VAL A 148 -2.57 -12.00 18.28
CA VAL A 148 -2.60 -10.88 19.22
C VAL A 148 -4.04 -10.43 19.46
N ARG A 149 -4.81 -10.23 18.38
CA ARG A 149 -6.24 -9.85 18.44
C ARG A 149 -6.92 -10.04 17.09
N ASP A 150 -8.24 -10.00 17.11
CA ASP A 150 -9.09 -9.93 15.92
C ASP A 150 -9.75 -8.53 15.85
N ILE A 151 -9.90 -8.01 14.63
CA ILE A 151 -10.74 -6.85 14.30
C ILE A 151 -11.92 -7.36 13.49
N TYR A 152 -13.12 -7.22 14.02
CA TYR A 152 -14.33 -7.61 13.29
C TYR A 152 -14.82 -6.47 12.43
N PHE A 153 -15.31 -6.76 11.22
CA PHE A 153 -15.74 -5.71 10.29
C PHE A 153 -16.92 -4.90 10.84
N ASN A 154 -17.79 -5.51 11.65
CA ASN A 154 -18.88 -4.82 12.34
C ASN A 154 -18.43 -3.82 13.42
N SER A 155 -17.16 -3.82 13.81
CA SER A 155 -16.59 -2.87 14.77
C SER A 155 -15.90 -1.68 14.12
N ILE A 156 -15.84 -1.64 12.78
CA ILE A 156 -15.19 -0.56 12.04
C ILE A 156 -16.23 0.54 11.79
N GLU A 157 -15.99 1.72 12.35
CA GLU A 157 -16.86 2.89 12.17
C GLU A 157 -16.94 3.28 10.68
N GLY A 158 -18.16 3.49 10.19
CA GLY A 158 -18.43 3.86 8.80
C GLY A 158 -18.34 2.70 7.79
N LEU A 159 -18.16 1.46 8.24
CA LEU A 159 -18.21 0.27 7.39
C LEU A 159 -19.59 -0.40 7.50
N GLU A 160 -20.39 -0.26 6.44
CA GLU A 160 -21.66 -1.00 6.32
C GLU A 160 -21.35 -2.47 5.98
N VAL A 161 -21.66 -3.37 6.93
CA VAL A 161 -21.29 -4.80 6.85
C VAL A 161 -21.95 -5.51 5.67
N ASP A 162 -23.12 -5.01 5.23
CA ASP A 162 -23.84 -5.54 4.08
C ASP A 162 -23.20 -5.14 2.74
N GLU A 163 -22.35 -4.10 2.73
CA GLU A 163 -21.66 -3.62 1.52
C GLU A 163 -20.29 -4.30 1.34
N PHE A 164 -19.63 -4.66 2.44
CA PHE A 164 -18.31 -5.30 2.39
C PHE A 164 -18.29 -6.65 3.10
N VAL A 165 -18.32 -7.72 2.31
CA VAL A 165 -18.06 -9.09 2.77
C VAL A 165 -16.85 -9.62 2.01
N PRO A 166 -15.71 -9.89 2.70
CA PRO A 166 -14.60 -10.58 2.05
C PRO A 166 -15.09 -11.93 1.56
N LYS A 167 -15.06 -12.15 0.25
CA LYS A 167 -15.50 -13.42 -0.35
C LYS A 167 -14.34 -14.41 -0.36
N THR A 168 -14.60 -15.66 0.00
CA THR A 168 -13.62 -16.73 -0.23
C THR A 168 -13.58 -17.03 -1.73
N MET A 169 -12.37 -17.20 -2.30
CA MET A 169 -12.21 -17.75 -3.66
C MET A 169 -12.47 -19.26 -3.68
#